data_AF-A0A355SG30-F1
#
_entry.id   AF-A0A355SG30-F1
#
_cell.length_a   1.000
_cell.length_b   1.000
_cell.length_c   1.000
_cell.angle_alpha   90.00
_cell.angle_beta   90.00
_cell.angle_gamma   90.00
#
_symmetry.space_group_name_H-M   'P 1'
#
loop_
_entity.id
_entity.type
_entity.pdbx_description
1 polymer ?
#
loop_
_entity_poly.entity_id
_entity_poly.type
_entity_poly.pdbx_seq_one_letter_code
_entity_poly.pdbx_strand_id
1 'polypeptide(L)' 'EPTRGIDVGAKVEVCNIIGSLVENNCAIILISSELPEILGLCDRIYVMHEGKITAEIDSADATQEKIMHAASGEV' A
#
# COMPACT_ATOMS: atom_id res chain seq x y z
N GLU A 1 5.06 -0.08 9.77
CA GLU A 1 5.36 -0.41 8.36
C GLU A 1 6.75 -1.03 8.26
N PRO A 2 6.88 -2.16 7.55
CA PRO A 2 8.11 -2.97 7.51
C PRO A 2 9.30 -2.31 6.81
N THR A 3 9.11 -1.18 6.10
CA THR A 3 10.13 -0.54 5.26
C THR A 3 10.68 0.80 5.79
N ARG A 4 10.31 1.23 7.01
CA ARG A 4 10.87 2.48 7.59
C ARG A 4 12.34 2.31 7.99
N GLY A 5 13.23 3.12 7.41
CA GLY A 5 14.64 3.22 7.81
C GLY A 5 15.61 2.30 7.06
N ILE A 6 15.13 1.59 6.03
CA ILE A 6 15.97 0.85 5.07
C ILE A 6 16.36 1.75 3.90
N ASP A 7 17.50 1.46 3.27
CA ASP A 7 17.93 2.16 2.07
C ASP A 7 17.04 1.81 0.85
N VAL A 8 17.11 2.61 -0.20
CA VAL A 8 16.28 2.46 -1.39
C VAL A 8 16.48 1.10 -2.07
N GLY A 9 17.69 0.54 -2.05
CA GLY A 9 18.00 -0.78 -2.60
C GLY A 9 17.31 -1.91 -1.82
N ALA A 10 17.44 -1.91 -0.50
CA ALA A 10 16.78 -2.90 0.36
C ALA A 10 15.24 -2.86 0.23
N LYS A 11 14.65 -1.67 0.02
CA LYS A 11 13.21 -1.52 -0.22
C LYS A 11 12.77 -2.21 -1.53
N VAL A 12 13.54 -2.07 -2.60
CA VAL A 12 13.28 -2.78 -3.87
C VAL A 12 13.35 -4.30 -3.68
N GLU A 13 14.30 -4.80 -2.90
CA GLU A 13 14.39 -6.24 -2.60
C GLU A 13 13.15 -6.76 -1.87
N VAL A 14 12.66 -6.02 -0.87
CA VAL A 14 11.41 -6.36 -0.16
C VAL A 14 10.22 -6.40 -1.13
N CYS A 15 10.07 -5.40 -2.00
CA CYS A 15 9.01 -5.39 -3.02
C CYS A 15 9.10 -6.59 -3.97
N ASN A 16 10.30 -6.97 -4.39
CA ASN A 16 10.52 -8.14 -5.26
C ASN A 16 10.15 -9.45 -4.55
N ILE A 17 10.48 -9.58 -3.26
CA ILE A 17 10.09 -10.75 -2.46
C ILE A 17 8.56 -10.83 -2.36
N ILE A 18 7.88 -9.70 -2.07
CA ILE A 18 6.42 -9.63 -2.04
C ILE A 18 5.84 -10.08 -3.39
N GLY A 19 6.33 -9.54 -4.50
CA GLY A 19 5.89 -9.95 -5.85
C GLY A 19 6.05 -11.45 -6.08
N SER A 20 7.20 -12.02 -5.72
CA SER A 20 7.43 -13.47 -5.87
C SER A 20 6.49 -14.32 -5.02
N LEU A 21 6.11 -13.86 -3.82
CA LEU A 21 5.16 -14.56 -2.96
C LEU A 21 3.75 -14.53 -3.57
N VAL A 22 3.35 -13.40 -4.16
CA VAL A 22 2.08 -13.29 -4.91
C VAL A 22 2.07 -14.24 -6.11
N GLU A 23 3.14 -14.30 -6.89
CA GLU A 23 3.28 -15.24 -8.01
C GLU A 23 3.15 -16.71 -7.56
N ASN A 24 3.52 -17.02 -6.32
CA ASN A 24 3.34 -18.34 -5.70
C ASN A 24 1.96 -18.53 -5.04
N ASN A 25 0.95 -17.72 -5.40
CA ASN A 25 -0.41 -17.74 -4.86
C ASN A 25 -0.51 -17.48 -3.34
N CYS A 26 0.43 -16.73 -2.76
CA CYS A 26 0.29 -16.27 -1.38
C CYS A 26 -0.59 -15.01 -1.33
N ALA A 27 -1.56 -14.99 -0.41
CA ALA A 27 -2.27 -13.76 -0.05
C ALA A 27 -1.41 -12.93 0.90
N ILE A 28 -1.29 -11.63 0.63
CA ILE A 28 -0.44 -10.70 1.39
C ILE A 28 -1.28 -9.54 1.89
N ILE A 29 -1.08 -9.16 3.16
CA ILE A 29 -1.59 -7.90 3.72
C ILE A 29 -0.40 -6.96 3.87
N LEU A 30 -0.31 -5.97 2.99
CA LEU A 30 0.70 -4.92 3.06
C LEU A 30 0.17 -3.76 3.92
N ILE A 31 0.96 -3.36 4.92
CA ILE A 31 0.68 -2.17 5.75
C ILE A 31 1.76 -1.13 5.43
N SER A 32 1.36 -0.12 4.65
CA SER A 32 2.26 0.91 4.15
C SER A 32 1.65 2.32 4.25
N SER A 33 2.52 3.31 4.42
CA SER A 33 2.24 4.75 4.30
C SER A 33 2.99 5.39 3.12
N GLU A 34 3.71 4.57 2.35
CA GLU A 34 4.51 4.95 1.20
C GLU A 34 3.70 4.73 -0.08
N LEU A 35 3.13 5.81 -0.62
CA LEU A 35 2.26 5.75 -1.80
C LEU A 35 2.83 4.98 -3.00
N PRO A 36 4.13 5.09 -3.36
CA PRO A 36 4.67 4.31 -4.47
C PRO A 36 4.60 2.79 -4.26
N GLU A 37 4.74 2.31 -3.02
CA GLU A 37 4.61 0.89 -2.70
C GLU A 37 3.15 0.45 -2.85
N ILE A 38 2.23 1.24 -2.28
CA ILE A 38 0.79 0.97 -2.31
C ILE A 38 0.27 0.91 -3.76
N LEU A 39 0.62 1.92 -4.56
CA LEU A 39 0.18 2.02 -5.96
C LEU A 39 0.84 0.98 -6.87
N GLY A 40 2.02 0.47 -6.49
CA GLY A 40 2.78 -0.49 -7.29
C GLY A 40 2.48 -1.96 -6.99
N LEU A 41 2.01 -2.28 -5.78
CA LEU A 41 1.91 -3.67 -5.29
C LEU A 41 0.51 -4.12 -4.89
N CYS A 42 -0.40 -3.20 -4.55
CA CYS A 42 -1.70 -3.58 -4.00
C CYS A 42 -2.76 -3.72 -5.09
N ASP A 43 -3.56 -4.78 -5.02
CA ASP A 43 -4.77 -4.94 -5.84
C ASP A 43 -5.99 -4.20 -5.24
N ARG A 44 -6.03 -4.07 -3.91
CA ARG A 44 -7.11 -3.40 -3.16
C ARG A 44 -6.52 -2.66 -1.96
N ILE A 45 -6.97 -1.42 -1.77
CA ILE A 45 -6.39 -0.50 -0.79
C ILE A 45 -7.47 -0.08 0.20
N TYR A 46 -7.23 -0.31 1.48
CA TYR A 46 -8.04 0.24 2.56
C TYR A 46 -7.29 1.38 3.22
N VAL A 47 -7.91 2.55 3.27
CA VAL A 47 -7.34 3.73 3.91
C VAL A 47 -7.93 3.87 5.31
N MET A 48 -7.08 4.12 6.29
CA MET A 48 -7.49 4.31 7.69
C MET A 48 -7.18 5.71 8.18
N HIS A 49 -8.12 6.31 8.91
CA HIS A 49 -7.95 7.56 9.65
C HIS A 49 -8.60 7.41 11.04
N GLU A 50 -7.87 7.77 12.10
CA GLU A 50 -8.33 7.66 13.50
C GLU A 50 -8.98 6.29 13.86
N GLY A 51 -8.36 5.20 13.39
CA GLY A 51 -8.82 3.84 13.70
C GLY A 51 -10.06 3.38 12.93
N LYS A 52 -10.55 4.18 11.97
CA LYS A 52 -11.66 3.82 11.08
C LYS A 52 -11.17 3.68 9.66
N ILE A 53 -11.78 2.76 8.91
CA ILE A 53 -11.60 2.68 7.46
C ILE A 53 -12.42 3.82 6.84
N THR A 54 -11.75 4.71 6.12
CA THR A 54 -12.37 5.87 5.48
C THR A 54 -12.60 5.66 3.99
N ALA A 55 -11.81 4.79 3.36
CA ALA A 55 -12.01 4.40 1.97
C ALA A 55 -11.58 2.97 1.71
N GLU A 56 -12.23 2.39 0.71
CA GLU A 56 -11.82 1.19 0.03
C GLU A 56 -11.69 1.54 -1.45
N ILE A 57 -10.51 1.29 -2.03
CA ILE A 57 -10.16 1.73 -3.38
C ILE A 57 -9.58 0.52 -4.13
N ASP A 58 -10.12 0.23 -5.31
CA ASP A 58 -9.54 -0.72 -6.25
C ASP A 58 -8.25 -0.13 -6.87
N SER A 59 -7.24 -0.95 -7.12
CA SER A 59 -5.97 -0.49 -7.67
C SER A 59 -6.13 0.20 -9.03
N ALA A 60 -7.11 -0.22 -9.85
CA ALA A 60 -7.39 0.40 -11.14
C ALA A 60 -7.86 1.85 -11.02
N ASP A 61 -8.48 2.20 -9.89
CA ASP A 61 -9.01 3.54 -9.60
C ASP A 61 -8.11 4.34 -8.66
N ALA A 62 -7.04 3.73 -8.14
CA ALA A 62 -6.19 4.31 -7.12
C ALA A 62 -5.32 5.43 -7.68
N THR A 63 -5.42 6.59 -7.04
CA THR A 63 -4.50 7.71 -7.27
C THR A 63 -3.95 8.20 -5.95
N GLN A 64 -2.75 8.78 -5.98
CA GLN A 64 -2.17 9.44 -4.81
C GLN A 64 -3.16 10.44 -4.19
N GLU A 65 -3.85 11.24 -5.02
CA GLU A 65 -4.82 12.23 -4.54
C GLU A 65 -5.99 11.57 -3.78
N LYS A 66 -6.62 10.53 -4.35
CA LYS A 66 -7.72 9.83 -3.69
C LYS A 66 -7.31 9.20 -2.37
N ILE A 67 -6.12 8.58 -2.31
CA ILE A 67 -5.60 7.95 -1.10
C ILE A 67 -5.34 9.02 -0.03
N MET A 68 -4.69 10.12 -0.40
CA MET A 68 -4.37 11.19 0.53
C MET A 68 -5.61 11.91 1.05
N HIS A 69 -6.61 12.13 0.20
CA HIS A 69 -7.91 12.67 0.61
C HIS A 69 -8.60 11.76 1.63
N ALA A 70 -8.67 10.45 1.35
CA ALA A 70 -9.23 9.50 2.31
C ALA A 70 -8.44 9.44 3.63
N ALA A 71 -7.12 9.66 3.58
CA ALA A 71 -6.25 9.65 4.74
C ALA A 71 -6.31 10.95 5.58
N SER A 72 -6.74 12.08 4.99
CA SER A 72 -6.90 13.35 5.72
C SER A 72 -8.13 13.37 6.62
N GLY A 73 -9.08 12.46 6.41
CA GLY A 73 -10.36 12.42 7.12
C GLY A 73 -11.43 13.33 6.51
N GLU A 74 -11.12 13.97 5.39
CA GLU A 74 -12.08 14.72 4.58
C GLU A 74 -12.89 13.71 3.74
N VAL A 75 -14.22 13.74 3.89
CA VAL A 75 -15.17 12.85 3.19
C VAL A 75 -15.79 13.59 2.02
#